data_AF-A0A7V2RRI1-F1
#
_entry.id   AF-A0A7V2RRI1-F1
#
_cell.length_a   1.000
_cell.length_b   1.000
_cell.length_c   1.000
_cell.angle_alpha   90.00
_cell.angle_beta   90.00
_cell.angle_gamma   90.00
#
_symmetry.space_group_name_H-M   'P 1'
#
loop_
_entity.id
_entity.type
_entity.pdbx_description
1 polymer ?
#
loop_
_entity_poly.entity_id
_entity_poly.type
_entity_poly.pdbx_seq_one_letter_code
_entity_poly.pdbx_strand_id
1 'polypeptide(L)'
;MASRKKNIGNYFAFGDMSALLVLKNLPFVLFLGFLTVIYIANAHLAEKQIREIQTLRKDVKELKREYNSLKSEIMFKSRLAEIEEQVKGIGLIKKAGRVKRIKVDN
;
A
#
# COMPACT_ATOMS: atom_id res chain seq x y z
N MET A 1 -53.15 -38.60 -7.49
CA MET A 1 -52.18 -37.49 -7.42
C MET A 1 -52.60 -36.58 -6.26
N ALA A 2 -51.85 -36.52 -5.16
CA ALA A 2 -52.17 -35.67 -4.02
C ALA A 2 -51.36 -34.37 -4.12
N SER A 3 -52.04 -33.23 -4.35
CA SER A 3 -51.40 -31.93 -4.38
C SER A 3 -51.18 -31.40 -2.96
N ARG A 4 -49.92 -31.27 -2.56
CA ARG A 4 -49.47 -30.77 -1.25
C ARG A 4 -49.70 -29.26 -1.18
N LYS A 5 -50.79 -28.83 -0.54
CA LYS A 5 -51.09 -27.42 -0.28
C LYS A 5 -49.98 -26.82 0.60
N LYS A 6 -49.14 -25.94 0.04
CA LYS A 6 -48.10 -25.21 0.79
C LYS A 6 -48.75 -24.14 1.66
N ASN A 7 -48.62 -24.28 2.98
CA ASN A 7 -49.14 -23.34 3.97
C ASN A 7 -48.21 -22.10 4.06
N ILE A 8 -48.56 -21.05 3.31
CA ILE A 8 -47.94 -19.71 3.36
C ILE A 8 -48.13 -19.05 4.75
N GLY A 9 -49.12 -19.49 5.53
CA GLY A 9 -49.39 -18.98 6.89
C GLY A 9 -48.24 -19.21 7.89
N ASN A 10 -47.34 -20.17 7.64
CA ASN A 10 -46.23 -20.45 8.55
C ASN A 10 -45.09 -19.42 8.46
N TYR A 11 -45.00 -18.66 7.36
CA TYR A 11 -43.99 -17.60 7.23
C TYR A 11 -44.37 -16.36 8.06
N PHE A 12 -45.66 -16.06 8.16
CA PHE A 12 -46.18 -14.98 9.01
C PHE A 12 -46.05 -15.35 10.50
N ALA A 13 -46.38 -16.57 10.89
CA ALA A 13 -46.22 -17.04 12.28
C ALA A 13 -44.75 -17.05 12.76
N PHE A 14 -43.81 -17.41 11.90
CA PHE A 14 -42.37 -17.36 12.22
C PHE A 14 -41.86 -15.90 12.31
N GLY A 15 -42.39 -15.02 11.46
CA GLY A 15 -42.17 -13.57 11.51
C GLY A 15 -42.65 -12.94 12.82
N ASP A 16 -43.84 -13.30 13.29
CA ASP A 16 -44.42 -12.76 14.54
C ASP A 16 -43.61 -13.16 15.78
N MET A 17 -43.15 -14.41 15.88
CA MET A 17 -42.26 -14.84 16.97
C MET A 17 -40.91 -14.11 16.94
N SER A 18 -40.34 -13.91 15.76
CA SER A 18 -39.09 -13.17 15.58
C SER A 18 -39.26 -11.69 15.95
N ALA A 19 -40.36 -11.08 15.54
CA ALA A 19 -40.69 -9.69 15.84
C ALA A 19 -40.91 -9.45 17.35
N LEU A 20 -41.57 -10.37 18.06
CA LEU A 20 -41.74 -10.29 19.52
C LEU A 20 -40.40 -10.33 20.26
N LEU A 21 -39.46 -11.17 19.83
CA LEU A 21 -38.10 -11.24 20.40
C LEU A 21 -37.26 -10.00 20.07
N VAL A 22 -37.44 -9.44 18.88
CA VAL A 22 -36.79 -8.21 18.43
C VAL A 22 -37.33 -6.99 19.20
N LEU A 23 -38.64 -6.88 19.41
CA LEU A 23 -39.23 -5.81 20.23
C LEU A 23 -38.78 -5.89 21.70
N LYS A 24 -38.65 -7.09 22.25
CA LYS A 24 -38.14 -7.28 23.62
C LYS A 24 -36.68 -6.82 23.77
N ASN A 25 -35.87 -6.92 22.71
CA ASN A 25 -34.46 -6.52 22.69
C ASN A 25 -34.21 -5.32 21.76
N LEU A 26 -35.20 -4.46 21.58
CA LEU A 26 -35.15 -3.28 20.72
C LEU A 26 -33.88 -2.41 20.88
N PRO A 27 -33.40 -2.10 22.11
CA PRO A 27 -32.18 -1.30 22.27
C PRO A 27 -30.93 -1.98 21.67
N PHE A 28 -30.86 -3.32 21.68
CA PHE A 28 -29.74 -4.05 21.10
C PHE A 28 -29.73 -4.01 19.57
N VAL A 29 -30.90 -4.13 18.95
CA VAL A 29 -31.03 -4.05 17.48
C VAL A 29 -30.75 -2.63 16.98
N LEU A 30 -31.19 -1.61 17.71
CA LEU A 30 -30.82 -0.22 17.43
C LEU A 30 -29.31 0.01 17.56
N PHE A 31 -28.67 -0.58 18.57
CA PHE A 31 -27.22 -0.52 18.73
C PHE A 31 -26.47 -1.15 17.55
N LEU A 32 -26.92 -2.31 17.06
CA LEU A 32 -26.36 -2.93 15.86
C LEU A 32 -26.59 -2.10 14.60
N GLY A 33 -27.77 -1.48 14.46
CA GLY A 33 -28.06 -0.55 13.37
C GLY A 33 -27.12 0.66 13.39
N PHE A 34 -26.90 1.24 14.58
CA PHE A 34 -25.96 2.33 14.78
C PHE A 34 -24.52 1.94 14.41
N LEU A 35 -24.05 0.77 14.86
CA LEU A 35 -22.75 0.24 14.46
C LEU A 35 -22.64 0.03 12.95
N THR A 36 -23.71 -0.42 12.30
CA THR A 36 -23.74 -0.62 10.84
C THR A 36 -23.58 0.72 10.11
N VAL A 37 -24.25 1.78 10.56
CA VAL A 37 -24.10 3.13 9.99
C VAL A 37 -22.68 3.64 10.16
N ILE A 38 -22.10 3.50 11.36
CA ILE A 38 -20.70 3.87 11.61
C ILE A 38 -19.76 3.08 10.70
N TYR A 39 -19.99 1.79 10.52
CA TYR A 39 -19.17 0.93 9.68
C TYR A 39 -19.20 1.38 8.22
N ILE A 40 -20.39 1.65 7.66
CA ILE A 40 -20.55 2.13 6.29
C ILE A 40 -19.85 3.49 6.11
N ALA A 41 -20.01 4.40 7.08
CA ALA A 41 -19.34 5.68 7.06
C ALA A 41 -17.81 5.51 7.03
N ASN A 42 -17.26 4.70 7.94
CA ASN A 42 -15.81 4.44 8.01
C ASN A 42 -15.28 3.75 6.76
N ALA A 43 -16.02 2.81 6.17
CA ALA A 43 -15.64 2.14 4.94
C ALA A 43 -15.49 3.14 3.78
N HIS A 44 -16.40 4.12 3.68
CA HIS A 44 -16.31 5.13 2.62
C HIS A 44 -15.14 6.10 2.82
N LEU A 45 -14.82 6.47 4.07
CA LEU A 45 -13.61 7.25 4.35
C LEU A 45 -12.33 6.46 4.01
N ALA A 46 -12.28 5.17 4.35
CA ALA A 46 -11.13 4.32 4.05
C ALA A 46 -10.92 4.18 2.54
N GLU A 47 -11.99 4.05 1.75
CA GLU A 47 -11.88 3.97 0.29
C GLU A 47 -11.23 5.23 -0.32
N LYS A 48 -11.61 6.42 0.15
CA LYS A 48 -11.02 7.69 -0.30
C LYS A 48 -9.54 7.77 0.05
N GLN A 49 -9.19 7.44 1.29
CA GLN A 49 -7.79 7.43 1.76
C GLN A 49 -6.93 6.43 0.97
N ILE A 50 -7.47 5.24 0.65
CA ILE A 50 -6.73 4.25 -0.14
C ILE A 50 -6.41 4.78 -1.54
N ARG A 51 -7.36 5.46 -2.20
CA ARG A 51 -7.13 6.06 -3.52
C ARG A 51 -6.05 7.14 -3.47
N GLU A 52 -6.07 8.00 -2.45
CA GLU A 52 -5.05 9.03 -2.22
C GLU A 52 -3.68 8.41 -1.93
N ILE A 53 -3.60 7.37 -1.11
CA ILE A 53 -2.35 6.65 -0.85
C ILE A 53 -1.79 6.06 -2.14
N GLN A 54 -2.64 5.54 -3.04
CA GLN A 54 -2.19 5.00 -4.31
C GLN A 54 -1.60 6.07 -5.22
N THR A 55 -2.19 7.26 -5.29
CA THR A 55 -1.64 8.38 -6.07
C THR A 55 -0.31 8.85 -5.48
N LEU A 56 -0.24 9.11 -4.18
CA LEU A 56 1.01 9.52 -3.53
C LEU A 56 2.13 8.49 -3.71
N ARG A 57 1.82 7.19 -3.62
CA ARG A 57 2.81 6.11 -3.87
C ARG A 57 3.33 6.12 -5.29
N LYS A 58 2.50 6.46 -6.27
CA LYS A 58 2.91 6.59 -7.67
C LYS A 58 3.90 7.74 -7.82
N ASP A 59 3.59 8.89 -7.23
CA ASP A 59 4.42 10.10 -7.30
C ASP A 59 5.79 9.86 -6.65
N VAL A 60 5.83 9.25 -5.47
CA VAL A 60 7.09 8.88 -4.80
C VAL A 60 7.90 7.89 -5.63
N LYS A 61 7.25 6.94 -6.30
CA LYS A 61 7.93 5.96 -7.16
C LYS A 61 8.52 6.64 -8.40
N GLU A 62 7.82 7.59 -8.98
CA GLU A 62 8.29 8.38 -10.12
C GLU A 62 9.49 9.24 -9.73
N LEU A 63 9.39 9.99 -8.64
CA LEU A 63 10.50 10.79 -8.12
C LEU A 63 11.74 9.94 -7.80
N LYS A 64 11.54 8.75 -7.22
CA LYS A 64 12.63 7.81 -6.95
C LYS A 64 13.27 7.27 -8.23
N ARG A 65 12.50 7.10 -9.31
CA ARG A 65 13.03 6.72 -10.62
C ARG A 65 13.89 7.83 -11.19
N GLU A 66 13.42 9.07 -11.16
CA GLU A 66 14.20 10.23 -11.63
C GLU A 66 15.52 10.37 -10.87
N TYR A 67 15.49 10.27 -9.54
CA TYR A 67 16.70 10.29 -8.71
C TYR A 67 17.69 9.19 -9.11
N ASN A 68 17.21 7.96 -9.29
CA ASN A 68 18.08 6.85 -9.68
C ASN A 68 18.68 7.03 -11.08
N SER A 69 17.90 7.55 -12.02
CA SER A 69 18.39 7.88 -13.38
C SER A 69 19.48 8.95 -13.32
N LEU A 70 19.22 10.06 -12.62
CA LEU A 70 20.20 11.14 -12.45
C LEU A 70 21.47 10.66 -11.74
N LYS A 71 21.31 9.86 -10.68
CA LYS A 71 22.44 9.24 -9.98
C LYS A 71 23.24 8.35 -10.92
N SER A 72 22.58 7.56 -11.77
CA SER A 72 23.26 6.70 -12.76
C SER A 72 24.02 7.53 -13.79
N GLU A 73 23.46 8.65 -14.24
CA GLU A 73 24.14 9.58 -15.15
C GLU A 73 25.37 10.22 -14.49
N ILE A 74 25.26 10.66 -13.24
CA ILE A 74 26.40 11.18 -12.46
C ILE A 74 27.46 10.09 -12.28
N MET A 75 27.07 8.85 -11.99
CA MET A 75 28.00 7.73 -11.87
C MET A 75 28.68 7.38 -13.19
N PHE A 76 27.99 7.54 -14.32
CA PHE A 76 28.55 7.35 -15.65
C PHE A 76 29.60 8.44 -15.93
N LYS A 77 29.25 9.72 -15.78
CA LYS A 77 30.19 10.85 -15.94
C LYS A 77 31.35 10.81 -14.95
N SER A 78 31.11 10.32 -13.73
CA SER A 78 32.15 10.14 -12.70
C SER A 78 32.91 8.82 -12.86
N ARG A 79 32.62 8.01 -13.88
CA ARG A 79 33.29 6.73 -14.09
C ARG A 79 34.75 7.02 -14.41
N LEU A 80 35.63 6.43 -13.61
CA LEU A 80 37.08 6.58 -13.73
C LEU A 80 37.61 6.36 -15.16
N ALA A 81 36.94 5.52 -15.97
CA ALA A 81 37.34 5.27 -17.36
C ALA A 81 37.12 6.47 -18.30
N GLU A 82 36.03 7.23 -18.12
CA GLU A 82 35.71 8.41 -18.95
C GLU A 82 36.50 9.63 -18.45
N ILE A 83 36.68 9.75 -17.13
CA ILE A 83 37.62 10.71 -16.54
C ILE A 83 39.04 10.42 -17.02
N GLU A 84 39.52 9.17 -17.05
CA GLU A 84 40.85 8.81 -17.57
C GLU A 84 41.05 9.26 -19.02
N GLU A 85 40.02 9.17 -19.86
CA GLU A 85 40.08 9.62 -21.26
C GLU A 85 40.11 11.14 -21.38
N GLN A 86 39.26 11.86 -20.64
CA GLN A 86 39.25 13.33 -20.61
C GLN A 86 40.53 13.92 -19.98
N VAL A 87 41.09 13.21 -18.99
CA VAL A 87 42.24 13.64 -18.19
C VAL A 87 43.58 13.20 -18.84
N LYS A 88 43.56 12.28 -19.82
CA LYS A 88 44.71 11.97 -20.68
C LYS A 88 45.21 13.18 -21.47
N GLY A 89 44.30 14.06 -21.91
CA GLY A 89 44.66 15.29 -22.63
C GLY A 89 45.48 16.30 -21.81
N ILE A 90 45.43 16.19 -20.48
CA ILE A 90 46.18 17.02 -19.52
C ILE A 90 47.31 16.24 -18.83
N GLY A 91 47.68 15.05 -19.34
CA GLY A 91 48.89 14.31 -18.94
C GLY A 91 48.82 13.60 -17.58
N LEU A 92 47.63 13.50 -16.98
CA LEU A 92 47.43 12.90 -15.67
C LEU A 92 47.19 11.38 -15.80
N ILE A 93 47.97 10.58 -15.05
CA ILE A 93 48.04 9.12 -15.16
C ILE A 93 47.52 8.49 -13.85
N LYS A 94 46.60 7.53 -13.96
CA LYS A 94 46.09 6.82 -12.78
C LYS A 94 47.17 5.91 -12.18
N LYS A 95 47.50 6.10 -10.90
CA LYS A 95 48.32 5.13 -10.17
C LYS A 95 47.52 3.83 -9.97
N ALA A 96 47.94 2.77 -10.65
CA ALA A 96 47.44 1.42 -10.41
C ALA A 96 48.02 0.88 -9.10
N GLY A 97 47.21 0.79 -8.05
CA GLY A 97 47.60 0.05 -6.86
C GLY A 97 46.74 0.35 -5.64
N ARG A 98 46.29 -0.71 -4.97
CA ARG A 98 45.82 -0.65 -3.58
C ARG A 98 46.92 -0.01 -2.73
N VAL A 99 46.57 1.00 -1.92
CA VAL A 99 47.46 1.61 -0.93
C VAL A 99 48.12 0.52 -0.08
N LYS A 100 49.45 0.43 -0.14
CA LYS A 100 50.22 -0.48 0.72
C LYS A 100 50.13 0.03 2.15
N ARG A 101 49.57 -0.78 3.05
CA ARG A 101 49.60 -0.50 4.49
C ARG A 101 51.04 -0.61 4.94
N ILE A 102 51.56 0.45 5.52
CA ILE A 102 52.86 0.45 6.19
C ILE A 102 52.63 -0.31 7.51
N LYS A 103 53.23 -1.49 7.66
CA LYS A 103 53.40 -2.11 8.98
C LYS A 103 54.70 -1.56 9.55
N VAL A 104 54.60 -0.96 10.74
CA VAL A 104 55.76 -0.58 11.54
C VAL A 104 56.09 -1.80 12.39
N ASP A 105 57.22 -2.43 12.12
CA ASP A 105 57.79 -3.44 13.02
C ASP A 105 58.58 -2.70 14.12
N ASN A 106 58.33 -3.09 15.38
CA ASN A 106 59.07 -2.65 16.57
C ASN A 106 60.37 -3.44 16.71
#